data_AF-A0A550H1F8-F1
#
_entry.id   AF-A0A550H1F8-F1
#
_cell.length_a   1.000
_cell.length_b   1.000
_cell.length_c   1.000
_cell.angle_alpha   90.00
_cell.angle_beta   90.00
_cell.angle_gamma   90.00
#
_symmetry.space_group_name_H-M   'P 1'
#
loop_
_entity.id
_entity.type
_entity.pdbx_description
1 polymer ?
#
loop_
_entity_poly.entity_id
_entity_poly.type
_entity_poly.pdbx_seq_one_letter_code
_entity_poly.pdbx_strand_id
1 'polypeptide(L)'
;MYRQQKTIALLACTILAILLISFSIYSLNQVPSLDNLERPDIPFDLPKIDIPINPEQTSLQIPDLDIGDQDPEPLLRIDGQPNTQYLRLQTYDDYYSGTWDTALSQSVTYEGETLSLDVDLWTDYQTYNITITPLVDTMGYLPTPQNPIYLNLSSPTQFFTDQQIFQVPDVPGAYEIEYILYEYSDELMNASRVETLPQYLEVPDYLDSELKTLAEEITKDTTTDYEAIVALENYLETYYDYNLSAADPPPGVDPLEYFLFESGDGVCSHFNTALVMLARSLGYSARLVGGYYIDPLALVQEVYPIQSHAFTEI
;
A
#
# COMPACT_ATOMS: atom_id res chain seq x y z
N MET A 1 -14.08 -30.22 39.38
CA MET A 1 -13.48 -28.87 39.30
C MET A 1 -13.29 -28.36 37.88
N TYR A 2 -12.85 -29.18 36.90
CA TYR A 2 -12.59 -28.73 35.52
C TYR A 2 -13.82 -28.23 34.72
N ARG A 3 -15.03 -28.77 34.98
CA ARG A 3 -16.26 -28.39 34.27
C ARG A 3 -16.84 -27.03 34.71
N GLN A 4 -16.67 -26.63 35.97
CA GLN A 4 -17.19 -25.35 36.48
C GLN A 4 -16.32 -24.16 36.03
N GLN A 5 -15.01 -24.35 35.87
CA GLN A 5 -14.12 -23.29 35.36
C GLN A 5 -14.43 -22.91 33.90
N LYS A 6 -14.81 -23.87 33.05
CA LYS A 6 -15.21 -23.59 31.66
C LYS A 6 -16.52 -22.80 31.57
N THR A 7 -17.50 -23.09 32.43
CA THR A 7 -18.78 -22.37 32.43
C THR A 7 -18.63 -20.93 32.92
N ILE A 8 -17.74 -20.68 33.90
CA ILE A 8 -17.44 -19.33 34.39
C ILE A 8 -16.67 -18.51 33.34
N ALA A 9 -15.72 -19.12 32.63
CA ALA A 9 -14.99 -18.46 31.54
C ALA A 9 -15.90 -18.08 30.36
N LEU A 10 -16.84 -18.97 30.00
CA LEU A 10 -17.81 -18.70 28.93
C LEU A 10 -18.79 -17.58 29.30
N LEU A 11 -19.22 -17.52 30.57
CA LEU A 11 -20.11 -16.45 31.07
C LEU A 11 -19.38 -15.09 31.15
N ALA A 12 -18.08 -15.09 31.46
CA ALA A 12 -17.27 -13.88 31.50
C ALA A 12 -17.04 -13.31 30.07
N CYS A 13 -16.83 -14.17 29.07
CA CYS A 13 -16.66 -13.74 27.68
C CYS A 13 -17.95 -13.16 27.09
N THR A 14 -19.12 -13.73 27.40
CA THR A 14 -20.40 -13.20 26.91
C THR A 14 -20.77 -11.87 27.56
N ILE A 15 -20.46 -11.67 28.84
CA ILE A 15 -20.67 -10.38 29.52
C ILE A 15 -19.73 -9.30 28.95
N LEU A 16 -18.47 -9.64 28.65
CA LEU A 16 -17.51 -8.71 28.03
C LEU A 16 -17.94 -8.29 26.62
N ALA A 17 -18.45 -9.23 25.81
CA ALA A 17 -18.98 -8.94 24.47
C ALA A 17 -20.22 -8.04 24.50
N ILE A 18 -21.14 -8.27 25.44
CA ILE A 18 -22.34 -7.41 25.60
C ILE A 18 -21.96 -6.00 26.05
N LEU A 19 -20.95 -5.86 26.92
CA LEU A 19 -20.44 -4.55 27.35
C LEU A 19 -19.78 -3.79 26.19
N LEU A 20 -19.00 -4.45 25.35
CA LEU A 20 -18.38 -3.85 24.16
C LEU A 20 -19.43 -3.38 23.14
N ILE A 21 -20.49 -4.17 22.93
CA ILE A 21 -21.62 -3.78 22.05
C ILE A 21 -22.42 -2.61 22.65
N SER A 22 -22.56 -2.52 23.97
CA SER A 22 -23.25 -1.40 24.62
C SER A 22 -22.44 -0.10 24.58
N PHE A 23 -21.11 -0.19 24.56
CA PHE A 23 -20.21 0.97 24.46
C PHE A 23 -20.21 1.55 23.04
N SER A 24 -20.22 0.70 22.00
CA SER A 24 -20.31 1.16 20.62
C SER A 24 -21.63 1.88 20.32
N ILE A 25 -22.76 1.39 20.86
CA ILE A 25 -24.08 2.05 20.73
C ILE A 25 -24.12 3.40 21.47
N TYR A 26 -23.43 3.54 22.61
CA TYR A 26 -23.41 4.81 23.36
C TYR A 26 -22.53 5.88 22.67
N SER A 27 -21.49 5.48 21.93
CA SER A 27 -20.63 6.40 21.17
C SER A 27 -21.33 7.03 19.96
N LEU A 28 -22.26 6.31 19.33
CA LEU A 28 -23.08 6.80 18.20
C LEU A 28 -23.98 8.00 18.56
N ASN A 29 -24.31 8.19 19.84
CA ASN A 29 -25.20 9.26 20.30
C ASN A 29 -24.47 10.55 20.73
N GLN A 30 -23.16 10.65 20.56
CA GLN A 30 -22.38 11.87 20.84
C GLN A 30 -21.61 12.41 19.63
N VAL A 31 -21.99 12.01 18.42
CA VAL A 31 -21.40 12.55 17.19
C VAL A 31 -22.06 13.89 16.86
N PRO A 32 -21.33 15.01 16.82
CA PRO A 32 -21.84 16.27 16.28
C PRO A 32 -22.13 16.11 14.78
N SER A 33 -23.24 16.66 14.28
CA SER A 33 -23.54 16.61 12.85
C SER A 33 -22.55 17.45 12.03
N LEU A 34 -22.24 16.95 10.82
CA LEU A 34 -21.31 17.50 9.81
C LEU A 34 -21.35 19.02 9.60
N ASP A 35 -22.46 19.69 9.88
CA ASP A 35 -22.61 21.15 9.71
C ASP A 35 -21.78 22.00 10.69
N ASN A 36 -21.11 21.41 11.69
CA ASN A 36 -20.48 22.15 12.80
C ASN A 36 -18.94 22.16 12.80
N LEU A 37 -18.28 21.60 11.78
CA LEU A 37 -16.82 21.63 11.66
C LEU A 37 -16.39 22.75 10.71
N GLU A 38 -15.61 23.71 11.21
CA GLU A 38 -15.00 24.76 10.38
C GLU A 38 -13.85 24.16 9.54
N ARG A 39 -14.00 24.21 8.22
CA ARG A 39 -13.00 23.74 7.24
C ARG A 39 -11.78 24.67 7.21
N PRO A 40 -10.55 24.17 7.03
CA PRO A 40 -9.44 25.01 6.62
C PRO A 40 -9.66 25.53 5.19
N ASP A 41 -9.34 26.80 4.94
CA ASP A 41 -9.41 27.42 3.62
C ASP A 41 -8.33 26.81 2.70
N ILE A 42 -8.74 25.99 1.73
CA ILE A 42 -7.89 25.56 0.62
C ILE A 42 -7.52 26.82 -0.20
N PRO A 43 -6.24 27.19 -0.35
CA PRO A 43 -5.87 28.39 -1.09
C PRO A 43 -6.22 28.19 -2.57
N PHE A 44 -7.23 28.94 -3.04
CA PHE A 44 -7.89 28.80 -4.33
C PHE A 44 -7.07 29.31 -5.54
N ASP A 45 -5.75 29.14 -5.53
CA ASP A 45 -4.93 29.28 -6.73
C ASP A 45 -3.81 28.24 -6.66
N LEU A 46 -4.05 27.11 -7.33
CA LEU A 46 -3.04 26.07 -7.52
C LEU A 46 -1.95 26.64 -8.44
N PRO A 47 -0.67 26.68 -8.02
CA PRO A 47 0.43 27.03 -8.90
C PRO A 47 0.48 26.04 -10.07
N LYS A 48 0.84 26.54 -11.26
CA LYS A 48 1.17 25.67 -12.39
C LYS A 48 2.30 24.73 -11.98
N ILE A 49 2.04 23.43 -12.06
CA ILE A 49 3.03 22.39 -11.82
C ILE A 49 3.92 22.33 -13.08
N ASP A 50 5.00 23.13 -13.08
CA ASP A 50 6.07 23.11 -14.11
C ASP A 50 7.25 22.22 -13.63
N ILE A 51 6.97 21.12 -12.93
CA ILE A 51 7.98 20.15 -12.48
C ILE A 51 8.16 19.10 -13.60
N PRO A 52 9.39 18.84 -14.09
CA PRO A 52 9.62 17.78 -15.06
C PRO A 52 9.25 16.42 -14.45
N ILE A 53 8.30 15.73 -15.07
CA ILE A 53 7.91 14.37 -14.72
C ILE A 53 9.12 13.44 -14.93
N ASN A 54 9.51 12.72 -13.89
CA ASN A 54 10.53 11.69 -13.98
C ASN A 54 9.94 10.35 -13.48
N PRO A 55 9.60 9.40 -14.37
CA PRO A 55 9.04 8.10 -13.98
C PRO A 55 9.96 7.26 -13.09
N GLU A 56 11.26 7.57 -13.01
CA GLU A 56 12.23 6.91 -12.12
C GLU A 56 12.32 7.56 -10.73
N GLN A 57 11.66 8.70 -10.50
CA GLN A 57 11.60 9.40 -9.22
C GLN A 57 10.17 9.41 -8.67
N THR A 58 9.62 8.23 -8.38
CA THR A 58 8.42 8.05 -7.55
C THR A 58 8.81 7.81 -6.10
N SER A 59 9.71 8.67 -5.60
CA SER A 59 10.28 8.53 -4.28
C SER A 59 9.79 9.68 -3.42
N LEU A 60 8.74 9.43 -2.64
CA LEU A 60 8.63 10.02 -1.31
C LEU A 60 10.02 9.86 -0.69
N GLN A 61 10.79 10.96 -0.64
CA GLN A 61 12.11 10.94 -0.02
C GLN A 61 11.87 10.65 1.45
N ILE A 62 11.95 9.38 1.82
CA ILE A 62 11.93 9.00 3.22
C ILE A 62 13.15 9.71 3.81
N PRO A 63 12.97 10.59 4.83
CA PRO A 63 14.08 11.23 5.50
C PRO A 63 15.10 10.15 5.88
N ASP A 64 16.41 10.44 5.80
CA ASP A 64 17.46 9.52 6.25
C ASP A 64 17.02 8.86 7.57
N LEU A 65 16.58 7.61 7.48
CA LEU A 65 15.99 6.92 8.62
C LEU A 65 17.15 6.62 9.56
N ASP A 66 17.20 7.36 10.68
CA ASP A 66 18.07 7.01 11.79
C ASP A 66 17.61 5.64 12.30
N ILE A 67 18.29 4.58 11.86
CA ILE A 67 18.19 3.23 12.40
C ILE A 67 18.81 3.32 13.80
N GLY A 68 18.09 3.94 14.73
CA GLY A 68 18.60 4.22 16.06
C GLY A 68 19.12 2.95 16.74
N ASP A 69 20.05 3.13 17.69
CA ASP A 69 20.76 2.09 18.46
C ASP A 69 19.87 1.10 19.28
N GLN A 70 18.57 1.01 19.02
CA GLN A 70 17.60 0.11 19.67
C GLN A 70 17.38 -1.16 18.83
N ASP A 71 18.47 -1.86 18.50
CA ASP A 71 18.59 -3.20 17.88
C ASP A 71 17.25 -3.92 17.53
N PRO A 72 16.52 -3.51 16.48
CA PRO A 72 15.42 -4.30 15.99
C PRO A 72 16.02 -5.44 15.16
N GLU A 73 15.86 -6.68 15.62
CA GLU A 73 16.28 -7.85 14.85
C GLU A 73 15.76 -7.75 13.39
N PRO A 74 16.60 -8.03 12.38
CA PRO A 74 16.20 -7.90 10.98
C PRO A 74 15.07 -8.87 10.63
N LEU A 75 14.17 -8.43 9.76
CA LEU A 75 13.02 -9.22 9.30
C LEU A 75 13.43 -10.22 8.22
N LEU A 76 14.33 -9.80 7.34
CA LEU A 76 14.86 -10.62 6.25
C LEU A 76 16.26 -10.14 5.84
N ARG A 77 16.96 -10.99 5.09
CA ARG A 77 18.24 -10.70 4.46
C ARG A 77 18.15 -10.91 2.95
N ILE A 78 18.78 -10.03 2.19
CA ILE A 78 18.86 -10.09 0.73
C ILE A 78 20.33 -10.26 0.33
N ASP A 79 20.59 -11.24 -0.54
CA ASP A 79 21.87 -11.44 -1.20
C ASP A 79 21.72 -11.27 -2.72
N GLY A 80 22.54 -10.42 -3.32
CA GLY A 80 22.43 -9.98 -4.72
C GLY A 80 21.87 -8.56 -4.84
N GLN A 81 22.24 -7.85 -5.91
CA GLN A 81 21.78 -6.47 -6.16
C GLN A 81 20.34 -6.47 -6.67
N PRO A 82 19.35 -5.92 -5.94
CA PRO A 82 17.95 -6.03 -6.32
C PRO A 82 17.55 -5.10 -7.48
N ASN A 83 18.24 -3.99 -7.69
CA ASN A 83 17.90 -2.99 -8.73
C ASN A 83 16.45 -2.46 -8.65
N THR A 84 15.76 -2.70 -7.54
CA THR A 84 14.43 -2.18 -7.21
C THR A 84 14.44 -1.71 -5.76
N GLN A 85 13.64 -0.69 -5.46
CA GLN A 85 13.46 -0.17 -4.11
C GLN A 85 12.32 -0.87 -3.36
N TYR A 86 11.48 -1.65 -4.04
CA TYR A 86 10.25 -2.18 -3.45
C TYR A 86 10.25 -3.71 -3.46
N LEU A 87 10.00 -4.29 -2.29
CA LEU A 87 9.56 -5.69 -2.15
C LEU A 87 8.09 -5.70 -1.77
N ARG A 88 7.25 -6.30 -2.62
CA ARG A 88 5.84 -6.59 -2.34
C ARG A 88 5.73 -7.74 -1.34
N LEU A 89 4.88 -7.58 -0.34
CA LEU A 89 4.48 -8.66 0.56
C LEU A 89 3.00 -9.01 0.40
N GLN A 90 2.13 -8.00 0.38
CA GLN A 90 0.68 -8.15 0.30
C GLN A 90 0.07 -7.00 -0.49
N THR A 91 -1.06 -7.23 -1.16
CA THR A 91 -1.87 -6.19 -1.81
C THR A 91 -3.18 -6.01 -1.06
N TYR A 92 -3.75 -4.81 -1.10
CA TYR A 92 -5.02 -4.48 -0.46
C TYR A 92 -5.96 -3.82 -1.46
N ASP A 93 -7.20 -4.30 -1.44
CA ASP A 93 -8.17 -4.04 -2.50
C ASP A 93 -9.33 -3.21 -1.93
N ASP A 94 -9.84 -3.58 -0.76
CA ASP A 94 -11.00 -2.95 -0.13
C ASP A 94 -10.57 -2.02 1.00
N TYR A 95 -11.10 -0.80 1.03
CA TYR A 95 -10.85 0.17 2.10
C TYR A 95 -12.14 0.50 2.84
N TYR A 96 -12.09 0.38 4.17
CA TYR A 96 -13.19 0.75 5.03
C TYR A 96 -12.70 1.44 6.30
N SER A 97 -12.96 2.74 6.42
CA SER A 97 -12.74 3.54 7.63
C SER A 97 -11.37 3.31 8.28
N GLY A 98 -10.30 3.62 7.55
CA GLY A 98 -8.92 3.48 8.01
C GLY A 98 -8.34 2.06 7.95
N THR A 99 -9.13 1.09 7.51
CA THR A 99 -8.70 -0.33 7.41
C THR A 99 -8.67 -0.77 5.97
N TRP A 100 -7.61 -1.48 5.62
CA TRP A 100 -7.42 -2.12 4.32
C TRP A 100 -7.58 -3.62 4.45
N ASP A 101 -8.37 -4.21 3.55
CA ASP A 101 -8.59 -5.65 3.45
C ASP A 101 -8.13 -6.16 2.08
N THR A 102 -7.71 -7.42 2.03
CA THR A 102 -7.33 -8.12 0.80
C THR A 102 -8.48 -9.01 0.34
N ALA A 103 -9.00 -8.75 -0.86
CA ALA A 103 -9.93 -9.65 -1.53
C ALA A 103 -9.10 -10.69 -2.29
N LEU A 104 -8.69 -11.77 -1.60
CA LEU A 104 -7.89 -12.83 -2.23
C LEU A 104 -8.60 -13.38 -3.48
N SER A 105 -7.93 -13.24 -4.62
CA SER A 105 -8.40 -13.72 -5.91
C SER A 105 -8.19 -15.23 -6.06
N GLN A 106 -8.46 -15.79 -7.23
CA GLN A 106 -8.22 -17.20 -7.48
C GLN A 106 -6.71 -17.51 -7.40
N SER A 107 -6.31 -18.38 -6.47
CA SER A 107 -4.94 -18.88 -6.39
C SER A 107 -4.73 -20.11 -7.27
N VAL A 108 -3.47 -20.33 -7.62
CA VAL A 108 -2.95 -21.57 -8.19
C VAL A 108 -1.86 -22.13 -7.28
N THR A 109 -1.67 -23.44 -7.30
CA THR A 109 -0.50 -24.04 -6.65
C THR A 109 0.73 -23.81 -7.51
N TYR A 110 1.75 -23.16 -6.94
CA TYR A 110 3.06 -22.99 -7.54
C TYR A 110 3.99 -24.11 -7.08
N GLU A 111 4.57 -24.85 -8.03
CA GLU A 111 5.44 -26.01 -7.81
C GLU A 111 6.86 -25.79 -8.35
N GLY A 112 7.23 -24.55 -8.67
CA GLY A 112 8.54 -24.20 -9.24
C GLY A 112 8.54 -24.14 -10.77
N GLU A 113 7.38 -23.92 -11.39
CA GLU A 113 7.27 -23.61 -12.81
C GLU A 113 7.77 -22.18 -13.13
N THR A 114 8.00 -21.90 -14.41
CA THR A 114 8.21 -20.53 -14.89
C THR A 114 6.88 -19.82 -14.97
N LEU A 115 6.79 -18.65 -14.36
CA LEU A 115 5.65 -17.76 -14.40
C LEU A 115 5.69 -16.94 -15.69
N SER A 116 4.53 -16.80 -16.32
CA SER A 116 4.31 -15.87 -17.43
C SER A 116 3.34 -14.82 -16.91
N LEU A 117 3.81 -13.59 -16.77
CA LEU A 117 2.99 -12.44 -16.41
C LEU A 117 2.71 -11.67 -17.70
N ASP A 118 1.43 -11.40 -17.95
CA ASP A 118 1.00 -10.71 -19.16
C ASP A 118 1.29 -9.20 -19.00
N VAL A 119 2.47 -8.79 -19.46
CA VAL A 119 2.87 -7.37 -19.54
C VAL A 119 3.07 -7.02 -21.01
N ASP A 120 2.09 -6.33 -21.57
CA ASP A 120 2.01 -6.08 -23.02
C ASP A 120 2.74 -4.82 -23.49
N LEU A 121 3.01 -3.88 -22.57
CA LEU A 121 3.58 -2.57 -22.88
C LEU A 121 4.88 -2.38 -22.12
N TRP A 122 5.99 -2.26 -22.84
CA TRP A 122 7.31 -1.91 -22.31
C TRP A 122 8.21 -1.45 -23.46
N THR A 123 9.33 -0.81 -23.14
CA THR A 123 10.32 -0.33 -24.12
C THR A 123 11.63 -1.08 -24.08
N ASP A 124 12.08 -1.47 -22.89
CA ASP A 124 13.16 -2.42 -22.67
C ASP A 124 12.86 -3.25 -21.41
N TYR A 125 13.67 -4.25 -21.12
CA TYR A 125 13.61 -4.97 -19.86
C TYR A 125 14.96 -5.58 -19.50
N GLN A 126 15.16 -5.80 -18.20
CA GLN A 126 16.29 -6.56 -17.67
C GLN A 126 15.81 -7.62 -16.67
N THR A 127 16.51 -8.75 -16.65
CA THR A 127 16.25 -9.84 -15.71
C THR A 127 17.28 -9.82 -14.59
N TYR A 128 16.80 -9.95 -13.36
CA TYR A 128 17.62 -9.97 -12.16
C TYR A 128 17.34 -11.22 -11.33
N ASN A 129 18.33 -11.60 -10.52
CA ASN A 129 18.22 -12.70 -9.59
C ASN A 129 18.83 -12.29 -8.25
N ILE A 130 18.08 -12.52 -7.18
CA ILE A 130 18.53 -12.34 -5.79
C ILE A 130 18.11 -13.54 -4.95
N THR A 131 18.74 -13.71 -3.79
CA THR A 131 18.28 -14.63 -2.75
C THR A 131 17.67 -13.82 -1.61
N ILE A 132 16.47 -14.21 -1.17
CA ILE A 132 15.81 -13.63 -0.01
C ILE A 132 15.77 -14.70 1.08
N THR A 133 16.19 -14.33 2.29
CA THR A 133 16.15 -15.17 3.48
C THR A 133 15.27 -14.51 4.53
N PRO A 134 14.00 -14.93 4.69
CA PRO A 134 13.17 -14.51 5.80
C PRO A 134 13.80 -14.95 7.13
N LEU A 135 13.88 -14.04 8.10
CA LEU A 135 14.40 -14.30 9.44
C LEU A 135 13.30 -14.41 10.48
N VAL A 136 12.11 -13.89 10.15
CA VAL A 136 10.88 -14.00 10.92
C VAL A 136 9.71 -14.42 10.02
N ASP A 137 8.57 -14.74 10.63
CA ASP A 137 7.33 -14.93 9.88
C ASP A 137 6.86 -13.62 9.24
N THR A 138 6.73 -13.64 7.92
CA THR A 138 6.31 -12.51 7.09
C THR A 138 4.80 -12.58 6.84
N MET A 139 4.03 -12.83 7.90
CA MET A 139 2.55 -12.91 7.88
C MET A 139 2.01 -14.00 6.94
N GLY A 140 2.77 -15.06 6.73
CA GLY A 140 2.43 -16.14 5.80
C GLY A 140 2.57 -15.80 4.31
N TYR A 141 3.28 -14.73 3.94
CA TYR A 141 3.54 -14.35 2.55
C TYR A 141 5.03 -14.23 2.24
N LEU A 142 5.43 -14.43 0.98
CA LEU A 142 6.81 -14.20 0.53
C LEU A 142 7.02 -12.74 0.09
N PRO A 143 8.04 -12.05 0.63
CA PRO A 143 8.54 -10.81 0.02
C PRO A 143 9.07 -11.07 -1.39
N THR A 144 8.61 -10.32 -2.39
CA THR A 144 9.07 -10.48 -3.78
C THR A 144 9.19 -9.12 -4.48
N PRO A 145 10.17 -8.93 -5.37
CA PRO A 145 10.10 -7.87 -6.38
C PRO A 145 8.87 -8.04 -7.26
N GLN A 146 8.43 -6.95 -7.89
CA GLN A 146 7.39 -7.01 -8.91
C GLN A 146 7.86 -7.86 -10.11
N ASN A 147 6.91 -8.50 -10.79
CA ASN A 147 7.12 -9.33 -11.96
C ASN A 147 8.05 -10.55 -11.74
N PRO A 148 7.78 -11.42 -10.75
CA PRO A 148 8.52 -12.66 -10.56
C PRO A 148 8.36 -13.61 -11.76
N ILE A 149 9.48 -14.16 -12.23
CA ILE A 149 9.54 -15.19 -13.29
C ILE A 149 9.64 -16.58 -12.67
N TYR A 150 10.43 -16.71 -11.61
CA TYR A 150 10.75 -18.01 -11.04
C TYR A 150 11.19 -17.87 -9.58
N LEU A 151 10.69 -18.76 -8.73
CA LEU A 151 11.12 -18.88 -7.33
C LEU A 151 11.58 -20.33 -7.07
N ASN A 152 12.79 -20.47 -6.54
CA ASN A 152 13.31 -21.76 -6.11
C ASN A 152 12.88 -22.06 -4.66
N LEU A 153 11.69 -22.66 -4.51
CA LEU A 153 11.10 -22.94 -3.20
C LEU A 153 11.26 -24.41 -2.79
N SER A 154 11.42 -24.65 -1.50
CA SER A 154 11.55 -26.00 -0.92
C SER A 154 10.22 -26.77 -0.86
N SER A 155 9.08 -26.10 -1.03
CA SER A 155 7.75 -26.69 -0.94
C SER A 155 6.76 -25.93 -1.82
N PRO A 156 5.72 -26.60 -2.35
CA PRO A 156 4.66 -25.93 -3.08
C PRO A 156 3.98 -24.85 -2.25
N THR A 157 3.60 -23.75 -2.91
CA THR A 157 2.99 -22.57 -2.28
C THR A 157 1.75 -22.14 -3.05
N GLN A 158 0.87 -21.34 -2.43
CA GLN A 158 -0.23 -20.73 -3.18
C GLN A 158 0.27 -19.44 -3.84
N PHE A 159 -0.03 -19.26 -5.12
CA PHE A 159 0.28 -18.05 -5.89
C PHE A 159 -1.01 -17.39 -6.37
N PHE A 160 -1.19 -16.11 -6.02
CA PHE A 160 -2.32 -15.29 -6.43
C PHE A 160 -1.88 -14.45 -7.63
N THR A 161 -2.27 -14.86 -8.84
CA THR A 161 -1.69 -14.35 -10.09
C THR A 161 -1.91 -12.85 -10.30
N ASP A 162 -3.11 -12.35 -10.01
CA ASP A 162 -3.50 -10.95 -10.16
C ASP A 162 -2.74 -10.02 -9.19
N GLN A 163 -2.52 -10.51 -7.98
CA GLN A 163 -1.82 -9.80 -6.90
C GLN A 163 -0.30 -10.01 -6.98
N GLN A 164 0.13 -11.01 -7.75
CA GLN A 164 1.47 -11.60 -7.79
C GLN A 164 2.08 -11.83 -6.38
N ILE A 165 1.27 -12.31 -5.44
CA ILE A 165 1.72 -12.63 -4.07
C ILE A 165 1.75 -14.14 -3.87
N PHE A 166 2.68 -14.61 -3.04
CA PHE A 166 2.82 -16.03 -2.69
C PHE A 166 2.51 -16.23 -1.23
N GLN A 167 1.49 -17.04 -0.94
CA GLN A 167 1.13 -17.40 0.43
C GLN A 167 1.74 -18.76 0.78
N VAL A 168 2.58 -18.75 1.81
CA VAL A 168 3.29 -19.91 2.33
C VAL A 168 2.68 -20.37 3.66
N PRO A 169 2.64 -21.68 3.94
CA PRO A 169 2.07 -22.21 5.18
C PRO A 169 2.95 -21.97 6.42
N ASP A 170 4.25 -21.78 6.23
CA ASP A 170 5.27 -21.61 7.28
C ASP A 170 6.36 -20.65 6.78
N VAL A 171 7.17 -20.11 7.71
CA VAL A 171 8.36 -19.31 7.39
C VAL A 171 9.29 -20.11 6.47
N PRO A 172 9.54 -19.67 5.24
CA PRO A 172 10.40 -20.40 4.33
C PRO A 172 11.86 -20.25 4.73
N GLY A 173 12.68 -21.23 4.33
CA GLY A 173 14.12 -21.01 4.26
C GLY A 173 14.48 -19.97 3.19
N ALA A 174 15.77 -19.73 3.00
CA ALA A 174 16.25 -18.91 1.89
C ALA A 174 15.71 -19.43 0.55
N TYR A 175 15.29 -18.51 -0.33
CA TYR A 175 14.84 -18.82 -1.68
C TYR A 175 15.49 -17.88 -2.69
N GLU A 176 15.83 -18.43 -3.85
CA GLU A 176 16.26 -17.67 -5.02
C GLU A 176 15.03 -17.21 -5.78
N ILE A 177 15.05 -15.96 -6.26
CA ILE A 177 13.99 -15.37 -7.07
C ILE A 177 14.59 -14.70 -8.30
N GLU A 178 14.04 -15.03 -9.46
CA GLU A 178 14.29 -14.36 -10.74
C GLU A 178 13.07 -13.52 -11.11
N TYR A 179 13.29 -12.29 -11.58
CA TYR A 179 12.23 -11.31 -11.87
C TYR A 179 12.65 -10.35 -12.99
N ILE A 180 11.67 -9.68 -13.60
CA ILE A 180 11.87 -8.70 -14.67
C ILE A 180 11.65 -7.29 -14.15
N LEU A 181 12.57 -6.38 -14.45
CA LEU A 181 12.30 -4.95 -14.40
C LEU A 181 12.10 -4.45 -15.83
N TYR A 182 10.89 -3.99 -16.11
CA TYR A 182 10.53 -3.36 -17.38
C TYR A 182 10.89 -1.88 -17.34
N GLU A 183 11.32 -1.35 -18.48
CA GLU A 183 11.54 0.08 -18.70
C GLU A 183 10.42 0.65 -19.56
N TYR A 184 9.93 1.83 -19.21
CA TYR A 184 8.82 2.50 -19.89
C TYR A 184 9.24 3.91 -20.32
N SER A 185 9.21 4.21 -21.62
CA SER A 185 9.45 5.57 -22.09
C SER A 185 8.28 6.52 -21.76
N ASP A 186 8.57 7.81 -21.63
CA ASP A 186 7.55 8.85 -21.46
C ASP A 186 6.48 8.83 -22.56
N GLU A 187 6.87 8.55 -23.80
CA GLU A 187 5.95 8.46 -24.94
C GLU A 187 4.96 7.29 -24.75
N LEU A 188 5.46 6.13 -24.31
CA LEU A 188 4.64 4.96 -24.01
C LEU A 188 3.67 5.23 -22.85
N MET A 189 4.16 5.80 -21.75
CA MET A 189 3.33 6.09 -20.57
C MET A 189 2.24 7.10 -20.90
N ASN A 190 2.56 8.19 -21.61
CA ASN A 190 1.56 9.18 -22.03
C ASN A 190 0.52 8.63 -23.01
N ALA A 191 0.89 7.67 -23.86
CA ALA A 191 -0.04 7.02 -24.78
C ALA A 191 -0.91 5.95 -24.10
N SER A 192 -0.55 5.50 -22.90
CA SER A 192 -1.22 4.42 -22.19
C SER A 192 -2.53 4.87 -21.54
N ARG A 193 -3.35 3.89 -21.16
CA ARG A 193 -4.60 4.08 -20.42
C ARG A 193 -4.65 3.10 -19.27
N VAL A 194 -5.19 3.54 -18.14
CA VAL A 194 -5.40 2.66 -16.99
C VAL A 194 -6.49 1.65 -17.36
N GLU A 195 -6.22 0.37 -17.12
CA GLU A 195 -7.22 -0.67 -17.32
C GLU A 195 -8.35 -0.51 -16.30
N THR A 196 -9.60 -0.55 -16.74
CA THR A 196 -10.75 -0.45 -15.84
C THR A 196 -11.08 -1.82 -15.23
N LEU A 197 -10.62 -2.02 -14.01
CA LEU A 197 -10.87 -3.18 -13.16
C LEU A 197 -11.85 -2.78 -12.03
N PRO A 198 -13.14 -3.15 -12.09
CA PRO A 198 -14.16 -2.66 -11.16
C PRO A 198 -13.86 -2.90 -9.67
N GLN A 199 -13.17 -3.99 -9.34
CA GLN A 199 -12.74 -4.31 -7.98
C GLN A 199 -11.72 -3.32 -7.40
N TYR A 200 -11.09 -2.52 -8.25
CA TYR A 200 -10.07 -1.54 -7.87
C TYR A 200 -10.56 -0.11 -8.02
N LEU A 201 -11.87 0.13 -8.02
CA LEU A 201 -12.50 1.45 -8.15
C LEU A 201 -13.30 1.87 -6.92
N GLU A 202 -13.44 1.01 -5.92
CA GLU A 202 -14.26 1.30 -4.75
C GLU A 202 -13.62 2.40 -3.87
N VAL A 203 -14.44 3.41 -3.56
CA VAL A 203 -14.17 4.48 -2.59
C VAL A 203 -15.30 4.53 -1.56
N PRO A 204 -15.07 4.98 -0.33
CA PRO A 204 -16.15 5.10 0.66
C PRO A 204 -17.22 6.11 0.22
N ASP A 205 -18.50 5.71 0.25
CA ASP A 205 -19.64 6.55 -0.17
C ASP A 205 -19.67 7.95 0.50
N TYR A 206 -19.19 8.05 1.73
CA TYR A 206 -19.17 9.31 2.49
C TYR A 206 -17.99 10.25 2.12
N LEU A 207 -17.02 9.77 1.33
CA LEU A 207 -15.89 10.57 0.81
C LEU A 207 -15.90 10.71 -0.72
N ASP A 208 -16.73 9.95 -1.44
CA ASP A 208 -16.74 9.92 -2.92
C ASP A 208 -16.80 11.32 -3.53
N SER A 209 -17.71 12.17 -3.05
CA SER A 209 -17.92 13.50 -3.62
C SER A 209 -16.75 14.45 -3.40
N GLU A 210 -16.16 14.41 -2.20
CA GLU A 210 -15.02 15.22 -1.77
C GLU A 210 -13.75 14.78 -2.47
N LEU A 211 -13.48 13.47 -2.52
CA LEU A 211 -12.33 12.88 -3.21
C LEU A 211 -12.38 13.20 -4.70
N LYS A 212 -13.55 13.04 -5.33
CA LYS A 212 -13.71 13.33 -6.75
C LYS A 212 -13.51 14.82 -7.05
N THR A 213 -14.10 15.70 -6.25
CA THR A 213 -13.94 17.15 -6.44
C THR A 213 -12.47 17.57 -6.32
N LEU A 214 -11.76 17.05 -5.30
CA LEU A 214 -10.34 17.34 -5.12
C LEU A 214 -9.51 16.80 -6.29
N ALA A 215 -9.73 15.54 -6.69
CA ALA A 215 -9.00 14.91 -7.78
C ALA A 215 -9.23 15.64 -9.12
N GLU A 216 -10.48 15.98 -9.46
CA GLU A 216 -10.82 16.72 -10.68
C GLU A 216 -10.15 18.11 -10.72
N GLU A 217 -10.04 18.80 -9.59
CA GLU A 217 -9.37 20.09 -9.51
C GLU A 217 -7.84 19.95 -9.69
N ILE A 218 -7.22 18.94 -9.08
CA ILE A 218 -5.78 18.65 -9.24
C ILE A 218 -5.47 18.31 -10.71
N THR A 219 -6.32 17.53 -11.38
CA THR A 219 -6.05 17.00 -12.71
C THR A 219 -6.64 17.82 -13.85
N LYS A 220 -7.23 19.00 -13.58
CA LYS A 220 -8.01 19.79 -14.56
C LYS A 220 -7.28 20.15 -15.86
N ASP A 221 -5.95 20.29 -15.80
CA ASP A 221 -5.11 20.70 -16.93
C ASP A 221 -4.34 19.52 -17.56
N THR A 222 -4.59 18.30 -17.10
CA THR A 222 -3.94 17.07 -17.61
C THR A 222 -4.67 16.52 -18.84
N THR A 223 -3.94 15.82 -19.70
CA THR A 223 -4.45 15.32 -20.99
C THR A 223 -4.35 13.80 -21.15
N THR A 224 -3.54 13.14 -20.33
CA THR A 224 -3.35 11.69 -20.32
C THR A 224 -3.60 11.13 -18.92
N ASP A 225 -3.95 9.85 -18.81
CA ASP A 225 -4.14 9.18 -17.52
C ASP A 225 -2.84 9.23 -16.69
N TYR A 226 -1.69 9.07 -17.37
CA TYR A 226 -0.38 9.17 -16.74
C TYR A 226 -0.12 10.58 -16.16
N GLU A 227 -0.41 11.64 -16.92
CA GLU A 227 -0.30 13.02 -16.43
C GLU A 227 -1.23 13.26 -15.23
N ALA A 228 -2.44 12.70 -15.24
CA ALA A 228 -3.39 12.80 -14.13
C ALA A 228 -2.83 12.15 -12.85
N ILE A 229 -2.33 10.91 -12.95
CA ILE A 229 -1.74 10.18 -11.81
C ILE A 229 -0.53 10.93 -11.25
N VAL A 230 0.38 11.38 -12.13
CA VAL A 230 1.56 12.13 -11.72
C VAL A 230 1.19 13.47 -11.08
N ALA A 231 0.11 14.13 -11.53
CA ALA A 231 -0.39 15.35 -10.89
C ALA A 231 -0.91 15.09 -9.48
N LEU A 232 -1.60 13.97 -9.25
CA LEU A 232 -2.07 13.55 -7.92
C LEU A 232 -0.89 13.28 -6.97
N GLU A 233 0.11 12.52 -7.43
CA GLU A 233 1.33 12.23 -6.66
C GLU A 233 2.06 13.52 -6.27
N ASN A 234 2.36 14.37 -7.25
CA ASN A 234 3.05 15.65 -7.02
C ASN A 234 2.26 16.57 -6.08
N TYR A 235 0.93 16.58 -6.16
CA TYR A 235 0.09 17.35 -5.25
C TYR A 235 0.28 16.88 -3.81
N LEU A 236 0.21 15.57 -3.58
CA LEU A 236 0.42 15.01 -2.24
C LEU A 236 1.84 15.32 -1.72
N GLU A 237 2.87 15.14 -2.54
CA GLU A 237 4.26 15.44 -2.14
C GLU A 237 4.52 16.93 -1.86
N THR A 238 3.81 17.82 -2.55
CA THR A 238 4.04 19.28 -2.43
C THR A 238 3.31 19.90 -1.24
N TYR A 239 2.11 19.40 -0.92
CA TYR A 239 1.21 20.04 0.03
C TYR A 239 1.05 19.31 1.37
N TYR A 240 1.58 18.09 1.49
CA TYR A 240 1.47 17.28 2.70
C TYR A 240 2.86 16.96 3.25
N ASP A 241 2.95 16.86 4.58
CA ASP A 241 4.20 16.64 5.30
C ASP A 241 4.36 15.17 5.71
N TYR A 242 5.52 14.57 5.38
CA TYR A 242 5.88 13.25 5.88
C TYR A 242 6.36 13.34 7.33
N ASN A 243 5.56 12.80 8.27
CA ASN A 243 5.78 12.93 9.71
C ASN A 243 5.51 11.60 10.44
N LEU A 244 6.58 10.95 10.93
CA LEU A 244 6.49 9.71 11.73
C LEU A 244 5.83 9.91 13.10
N SER A 245 5.63 11.17 13.53
CA SER A 245 4.95 11.55 14.77
C SER A 245 3.63 12.27 14.52
N ALA A 246 3.02 12.07 13.34
CA ALA A 246 1.69 12.60 13.02
C ALA A 246 0.67 12.16 14.08
N ALA A 247 -0.28 13.05 14.39
CA ALA A 247 -1.31 12.76 15.37
C ALA A 247 -2.35 11.79 14.82
N ASP A 248 -2.86 10.89 15.67
CA ASP A 248 -4.00 10.06 15.31
C ASP A 248 -5.25 10.94 15.07
N PRO A 249 -6.15 10.54 14.15
CA PRO A 249 -7.40 11.24 13.94
C PRO A 249 -8.27 11.24 15.21
N PRO A 250 -9.15 12.24 15.38
CA PRO A 250 -10.15 12.21 16.45
C PRO A 250 -11.01 10.94 16.40
N PRO A 251 -11.52 10.45 17.55
CA PRO A 251 -12.35 9.25 17.57
C PRO A 251 -13.55 9.35 16.64
N GLY A 252 -13.66 8.39 15.71
CA GLY A 252 -14.76 8.32 14.75
C GLY A 252 -14.56 9.11 13.46
N VAL A 253 -13.40 9.76 13.28
CA VAL A 253 -13.00 10.38 12.01
C VAL A 253 -12.17 9.38 11.21
N ASP A 254 -12.41 9.31 9.90
CA ASP A 254 -11.64 8.46 9.00
C ASP A 254 -10.19 8.99 8.89
N PRO A 255 -9.14 8.16 9.06
CA PRO A 255 -7.76 8.61 8.92
C PRO A 255 -7.44 9.27 7.57
N LEU A 256 -8.04 8.81 6.48
CA LEU A 256 -7.89 9.40 5.15
C LEU A 256 -8.52 10.79 5.08
N GLU A 257 -9.73 10.94 5.62
CA GLU A 257 -10.44 12.23 5.70
C GLU A 257 -9.62 13.23 6.50
N TYR A 258 -9.15 12.81 7.68
CA TYR A 258 -8.33 13.64 8.55
C TYR A 258 -7.03 14.06 7.86
N PHE A 259 -6.32 13.10 7.24
CA PHE A 259 -5.08 13.39 6.51
C PHE A 259 -5.31 14.39 5.37
N LEU A 260 -6.29 14.15 4.49
CA LEU A 260 -6.53 14.94 3.29
C LEU A 260 -7.05 16.35 3.58
N PHE A 261 -7.94 16.50 4.55
CA PHE A 261 -8.76 17.71 4.71
C PHE A 261 -8.54 18.46 6.02
N GLU A 262 -7.77 17.91 6.96
CA GLU A 262 -7.52 18.55 8.26
C GLU A 262 -6.03 18.65 8.63
N SER A 263 -5.34 17.50 8.74
CA SER A 263 -4.01 17.43 9.34
C SER A 263 -2.90 17.82 8.38
N GLY A 264 -2.96 17.33 7.13
CA GLY A 264 -1.93 17.55 6.13
C GLY A 264 -0.60 16.83 6.44
N ASP A 265 -0.54 15.99 7.48
CA ASP A 265 0.69 15.33 7.93
C ASP A 265 0.50 13.82 8.16
N GLY A 266 1.44 13.00 7.71
CA GLY A 266 1.25 11.56 7.75
C GLY A 266 2.47 10.72 7.40
N VAL A 267 2.26 9.40 7.32
CA VAL A 267 3.30 8.42 6.96
C VAL A 267 2.96 7.77 5.62
N CYS A 268 3.82 6.87 5.13
CA CYS A 268 3.67 6.23 3.82
C CYS A 268 2.27 5.66 3.55
N SER A 269 1.62 5.05 4.55
CA SER A 269 0.27 4.52 4.42
C SER A 269 -0.79 5.59 4.17
N HIS A 270 -0.67 6.79 4.77
CA HIS A 270 -1.61 7.90 4.54
C HIS A 270 -1.48 8.44 3.11
N PHE A 271 -0.26 8.72 2.67
CA PHE A 271 0.02 9.22 1.32
C PHE A 271 -0.46 8.24 0.24
N ASN A 272 -0.12 6.96 0.38
CA ASN A 272 -0.50 5.96 -0.62
C ASN A 272 -2.00 5.63 -0.57
N THR A 273 -2.63 5.66 0.61
CA THR A 273 -4.10 5.53 0.70
C THR A 273 -4.78 6.71 0.01
N ALA A 274 -4.29 7.94 0.21
CA ALA A 274 -4.80 9.12 -0.46
C ALA A 274 -4.64 9.04 -1.98
N LEU A 275 -3.46 8.65 -2.47
CA LEU A 275 -3.21 8.50 -3.91
C LEU A 275 -4.15 7.47 -4.53
N VAL A 276 -4.30 6.28 -3.92
CA VAL A 276 -5.24 5.26 -4.37
C VAL A 276 -6.66 5.82 -4.42
N MET A 277 -7.13 6.49 -3.36
CA MET A 277 -8.51 6.95 -3.27
C MET A 277 -8.84 8.11 -4.23
N LEU A 278 -7.87 9.01 -4.47
CA LEU A 278 -7.98 10.07 -5.47
C LEU A 278 -7.96 9.50 -6.90
N ALA A 279 -7.14 8.48 -7.17
CA ALA A 279 -7.11 7.81 -8.47
C ALA A 279 -8.44 7.07 -8.73
N ARG A 280 -8.93 6.31 -7.74
CA ARG A 280 -10.20 5.57 -7.82
C ARG A 280 -11.39 6.48 -8.05
N SER A 281 -11.44 7.66 -7.42
CA SER A 281 -12.55 8.62 -7.59
C SER A 281 -12.61 9.21 -9.02
N LEU A 282 -11.51 9.19 -9.76
CA LEU A 282 -11.42 9.53 -11.18
C LEU A 282 -11.71 8.35 -12.12
N GLY A 283 -11.89 7.14 -11.58
CA GLY A 283 -12.12 5.92 -12.35
C GLY A 283 -10.83 5.20 -12.77
N TYR A 284 -9.69 5.52 -12.17
CA TYR A 284 -8.44 4.80 -12.38
C TYR A 284 -8.34 3.65 -11.38
N SER A 285 -8.20 2.43 -11.89
CA SER A 285 -8.02 1.25 -11.05
C SER A 285 -6.72 1.34 -10.29
N ALA A 286 -6.79 1.34 -8.97
CA ALA A 286 -5.64 1.47 -8.11
C ALA A 286 -5.74 0.56 -6.89
N ARG A 287 -4.61 0.12 -6.34
CA ARG A 287 -4.56 -0.67 -5.09
C ARG A 287 -3.38 -0.27 -4.22
N LEU A 288 -3.53 -0.51 -2.91
CA LEU A 288 -2.44 -0.34 -1.96
C LEU A 288 -1.60 -1.61 -1.89
N VAL A 289 -0.30 -1.47 -1.72
CA VAL A 289 0.62 -2.60 -1.56
C VAL A 289 1.45 -2.40 -0.31
N GLY A 290 1.44 -3.40 0.56
CA GLY A 290 2.30 -3.48 1.73
C GLY A 290 3.55 -4.29 1.45
N GLY A 291 4.67 -3.87 2.02
CA GLY A 291 5.95 -4.52 1.82
C GLY A 291 7.11 -3.77 2.46
N TYR A 292 8.22 -3.70 1.74
CA TYR A 292 9.47 -3.10 2.24
C TYR A 292 10.08 -2.14 1.23
N TYR A 293 10.68 -1.06 1.74
CA TYR A 293 11.53 -0.14 0.99
C TYR A 293 13.01 -0.45 1.26
N ILE A 294 13.73 -0.87 0.22
CA ILE A 294 15.08 -1.44 0.31
C ILE A 294 16.11 -0.62 -0.48
N ASP A 295 17.40 -0.86 -0.24
CA ASP A 295 18.47 -0.26 -1.05
C ASP A 295 18.56 -1.01 -2.40
N PRO A 296 18.34 -0.34 -3.54
CA PRO A 296 18.35 -0.99 -4.86
C PRO A 296 19.76 -1.45 -5.29
N LEU A 297 20.82 -0.87 -4.70
CA LEU A 297 22.20 -1.07 -5.13
C LEU A 297 23.02 -1.92 -4.15
N ALA A 298 22.51 -2.21 -2.96
CA ALA A 298 23.21 -3.04 -1.99
C ALA A 298 23.35 -4.49 -2.46
N LEU A 299 24.58 -5.01 -2.49
CA LEU A 299 24.87 -6.41 -2.83
C LEU A 299 24.44 -7.40 -1.74
N VAL A 300 24.45 -6.96 -0.48
CA VAL A 300 23.99 -7.70 0.68
C VAL A 300 23.36 -6.67 1.62
N GLN A 301 22.13 -6.92 2.07
CA GLN A 301 21.46 -6.06 3.03
C GLN A 301 20.57 -6.86 3.97
N GLU A 302 20.41 -6.34 5.17
CA GLU A 302 19.36 -6.75 6.10
C GLU A 302 18.24 -5.72 6.02
N VAL A 303 17.00 -6.17 6.13
CA VAL A 303 15.82 -5.30 6.09
C VAL A 303 15.19 -5.28 7.47
N TYR A 304 15.06 -4.08 8.02
CA TYR A 304 14.59 -3.84 9.39
C TYR A 304 13.11 -3.41 9.42
N PRO A 305 12.42 -3.53 10.56
CA PRO A 305 11.02 -3.11 10.70
C PRO A 305 10.73 -1.68 10.25
N ILE A 306 11.67 -0.75 10.44
CA ILE A 306 11.51 0.65 10.02
C ILE A 306 11.42 0.82 8.50
N GLN A 307 11.86 -0.18 7.73
CA GLN A 307 11.75 -0.23 6.27
C GLN A 307 10.43 -0.82 5.80
N SER A 308 9.51 -1.18 6.70
CA SER A 308 8.14 -1.53 6.29
C SER A 308 7.52 -0.32 5.60
N HIS A 309 6.93 -0.55 4.44
CA HIS A 309 6.46 0.52 3.57
C HIS A 309 5.17 0.13 2.87
N ALA A 310 4.37 1.15 2.55
CA ALA A 310 3.23 1.02 1.68
C ALA A 310 3.49 1.80 0.39
N PHE A 311 3.13 1.24 -0.76
CA PHE A 311 3.22 1.89 -2.07
C PHE A 311 1.94 1.63 -2.88
N THR A 312 1.80 2.33 -4.00
CA THR A 312 0.57 2.33 -4.81
C THR A 312 0.83 1.68 -6.16
N GLU A 313 -0.14 0.91 -6.66
CA GLU A 313 -0.16 0.38 -8.02
C GLU A 313 -1.43 0.88 -8.73
N ILE A 314 -1.28 1.38 -9.96
CA ILE A 314 -2.33 1.96 -10.80
C ILE A 314 -2.15 1.44 -12.24
#